data_AF-A0A563EQC3-F1
#
_entry.id   AF-A0A563EQC3-F1
#
_cell.length_a   1.000
_cell.length_b   1.000
_cell.length_c   1.000
_cell.angle_alpha   90.00
_cell.angle_beta   90.00
_cell.angle_gamma   90.00
#
_symmetry.space_group_name_H-M   'P 1'
#
loop_
_entity.id
_entity.type
_entity.pdbx_description
1 polymer ?
#
loop_
_entity_poly.entity_id
_entity_poly.type
_entity_poly.pdbx_seq_one_letter_code
_entity_poly.pdbx_strand_id
1 'polypeptide(L)'
;MVPLPAVVASALLPDDEESWQSRWQELVGVSVELQSLLVTDPGLELVLLSEQIVEQLADAVLASRGHRVELAELAHRVLETHARACAVAPPDPVRLADWLLRLQMDHPEAPEVSLAMYTTALNDDGLAYYRDVAVARFSRLPVIEFGETGRYDRNRWALLRIMEELAEYTEDVDLQLMVLTRDLSSGWHFLQVATVLQDAGRSAEALEWVERGLRATGGRGAAARLIDLAVDEYLRMDAPERATALCRDAFLDHPSLDVYLKLRTLVVHTPDWPPLRASLLQHLVGDGSPLAVEVYRRIIEVELARRGSAEGDEMIGWLERLRELQPDAFGDYLDHIKLRHIADRQLLDDLTRRGL
;
A
#
# COMPACT_ATOMS: atom_id res chain seq x y z
N MET A 1 -13.65 39.56 -32.66
CA MET A 1 -13.27 38.16 -32.41
C MET A 1 -14.03 37.72 -31.17
N VAL A 2 -14.72 36.58 -31.19
CA VAL A 2 -15.42 36.08 -29.99
C VAL A 2 -14.35 35.68 -28.96
N PRO A 3 -14.48 36.06 -27.68
CA PRO A 3 -13.51 35.67 -26.65
C PRO A 3 -13.42 34.15 -26.54
N LEU A 4 -12.22 33.59 -26.38
CA LEU A 4 -12.02 32.13 -26.28
C LEU A 4 -12.92 31.46 -25.21
N PRO A 5 -13.13 32.05 -24.01
CA PRO A 5 -14.04 31.48 -23.02
C PRO A 5 -15.48 31.38 -23.53
N ALA A 6 -15.95 32.35 -24.32
CA ALA A 6 -17.28 32.31 -24.90
C ALA A 6 -17.41 31.22 -25.98
N VAL A 7 -16.33 30.95 -26.73
CA VAL A 7 -16.28 29.81 -27.66
C VAL A 7 -16.38 28.49 -26.91
N VAL A 8 -15.60 28.33 -25.83
CA VAL A 8 -15.66 27.12 -24.97
C VAL A 8 -17.05 26.93 -24.38
N ALA A 9 -17.61 27.97 -23.75
CA ALA A 9 -18.96 27.90 -23.19
C ALA A 9 -20.01 27.50 -24.22
N SER A 10 -19.93 28.03 -25.45
CA SER A 10 -20.83 27.67 -26.55
C SER A 10 -20.68 26.21 -26.97
N ALA A 11 -19.45 25.75 -27.20
CA ALA A 11 -19.17 24.39 -27.65
C ALA A 11 -19.53 23.31 -26.60
N LEU A 12 -19.50 23.67 -25.31
CA LEU A 12 -19.87 22.78 -24.21
C LEU A 12 -21.38 22.64 -24.01
N LEU A 13 -22.20 23.55 -24.52
CA LEU A 13 -23.65 23.43 -24.43
C LEU A 13 -24.16 22.30 -25.34
N PRO A 14 -25.16 21.51 -24.92
CA PRO A 14 -25.84 20.60 -25.82
C PRO A 14 -26.56 21.42 -26.90
N ASP A 15 -26.27 21.12 -28.16
CA ASP A 15 -26.97 21.67 -29.31
C ASP A 15 -27.49 20.50 -30.16
N ASP A 16 -28.80 20.51 -30.45
CA ASP A 16 -29.47 19.49 -31.26
C ASP A 16 -29.13 19.63 -32.76
N GLU A 17 -28.69 20.81 -33.19
CA GLU A 17 -28.31 21.09 -34.58
C GLU A 17 -26.84 20.76 -34.87
N GLU A 18 -25.97 20.78 -33.86
CA GLU A 18 -24.53 20.64 -34.02
C GLU A 18 -23.95 19.32 -33.47
N SER A 19 -23.29 18.55 -34.35
CA SER A 19 -22.64 17.31 -33.95
C SER A 19 -21.52 17.53 -32.92
N TRP A 20 -21.36 16.60 -31.98
CA TRP A 20 -20.24 16.61 -31.03
C TRP A 20 -18.88 16.79 -31.72
N GLN A 21 -18.69 16.19 -32.89
CA GLN A 21 -17.42 16.30 -33.62
C GLN A 21 -17.09 17.76 -34.00
N SER A 22 -18.10 18.56 -34.37
CA SER A 22 -17.90 19.97 -34.73
C SER A 22 -17.49 20.78 -33.49
N ARG A 23 -18.29 20.69 -32.42
CA ARG A 23 -18.01 21.33 -31.13
C ARG A 23 -16.65 20.92 -30.56
N TRP A 24 -16.27 19.65 -30.72
CA TRP A 24 -14.96 19.14 -30.33
C TRP A 24 -13.82 19.80 -31.12
N GLN A 25 -13.97 20.02 -32.43
CA GLN A 25 -12.96 20.75 -33.21
C GLN A 25 -12.82 22.20 -32.74
N GLU A 26 -13.90 22.86 -32.32
CA GLU A 26 -13.83 24.21 -31.75
C GLU A 26 -13.04 24.22 -30.43
N LEU A 27 -13.33 23.27 -29.53
CA LEU A 27 -12.63 23.12 -28.26
C LEU A 27 -11.12 22.83 -28.45
N VAL A 28 -10.79 21.96 -29.41
CA VAL A 28 -9.38 21.70 -29.78
C VAL A 28 -8.74 22.95 -30.37
N GLY A 29 -9.46 23.70 -31.21
CA GLY A 29 -9.02 24.97 -31.78
C GLY A 29 -8.67 26.00 -30.70
N VAL A 30 -9.45 26.08 -29.62
CA VAL A 30 -9.14 26.94 -28.46
C VAL A 30 -7.81 26.55 -27.81
N SER A 31 -7.55 25.26 -27.61
CA SER A 31 -6.26 24.81 -27.06
C SER A 31 -5.08 25.15 -27.97
N VAL A 32 -5.25 25.08 -29.30
CA VAL A 32 -4.21 25.48 -30.26
C VAL A 32 -3.96 26.98 -30.20
N GLU A 33 -5.01 27.79 -30.07
CA GLU A 33 -4.87 29.24 -29.96
C GLU A 33 -4.14 29.63 -28.66
N LEU A 34 -4.43 28.99 -27.53
CA LEU A 34 -3.70 29.22 -26.28
C LEU A 34 -2.20 28.90 -26.41
N GLN A 35 -1.86 27.82 -27.12
CA GLN A 35 -0.47 27.47 -27.40
C GLN A 35 0.22 28.48 -28.33
N SER A 36 -0.52 29.05 -29.29
CA SER A 36 -0.04 30.14 -30.14
C SER A 36 0.23 31.41 -29.33
N LEU A 37 -0.69 31.78 -28.44
CA LEU A 37 -0.54 32.91 -27.52
C LEU A 37 0.64 32.72 -26.56
N LEU A 38 0.87 31.50 -26.08
CA LEU A 38 2.05 31.20 -25.25
C LEU A 38 3.38 31.52 -25.96
N VAL A 39 3.43 31.43 -27.29
CA VAL A 39 4.63 31.77 -28.07
C VAL A 39 4.68 33.25 -28.44
N THR A 40 3.52 33.88 -28.68
CA THR A 40 3.44 35.21 -29.27
C THR A 40 3.24 36.33 -28.24
N ASP A 41 2.50 36.07 -27.16
CA ASP A 41 2.18 37.04 -26.10
C ASP A 41 1.95 36.33 -24.73
N PRO A 42 3.00 35.77 -24.10
CA PRO A 42 2.89 35.02 -22.85
C PRO A 42 2.78 35.93 -21.61
N GLY A 43 1.70 36.70 -21.52
CA GLY A 43 1.41 37.61 -20.40
C GLY A 43 0.46 37.04 -19.35
N LEU A 44 0.22 37.83 -18.29
CA LEU A 44 -0.75 37.50 -17.23
C LEU A 44 -2.19 37.32 -17.75
N GLU A 45 -2.53 37.96 -18.87
CA GLU A 45 -3.83 37.76 -19.52
C GLU A 45 -4.00 36.31 -20.00
N LEU A 46 -2.95 35.70 -20.58
CA LEU A 46 -2.98 34.29 -20.98
C LEU A 46 -3.12 33.36 -19.78
N VAL A 47 -2.48 33.67 -18.66
CA VAL A 47 -2.62 32.92 -17.41
C VAL A 47 -4.09 32.90 -16.98
N LEU A 48 -4.69 34.07 -16.78
CA LEU A 48 -6.09 34.21 -16.35
C LEU A 48 -7.09 33.60 -17.35
N LEU A 49 -6.81 33.75 -18.65
CA LEU A 49 -7.61 33.17 -19.72
C LEU A 49 -7.57 31.64 -19.67
N SER A 50 -6.39 31.06 -19.43
CA SER A 50 -6.22 29.61 -19.34
C SER A 50 -6.90 29.05 -18.09
N GLU A 51 -6.85 29.75 -16.95
CA GLU A 51 -7.58 29.38 -15.72
C GLU A 51 -9.08 29.23 -15.97
N GLN A 52 -9.70 30.23 -16.62
CA GLN A 52 -11.13 30.21 -16.94
C GLN A 52 -11.52 29.06 -17.88
N ILE A 53 -10.64 28.71 -18.83
CA ILE A 53 -10.90 27.62 -19.78
C ILE A 53 -10.73 26.26 -19.09
N VAL A 54 -9.73 26.11 -18.22
CA VAL A 54 -9.55 24.90 -17.40
C VAL A 54 -10.79 24.65 -16.54
N GLU A 55 -11.30 25.67 -15.84
CA GLU A 55 -12.50 25.54 -14.99
C GLU A 55 -13.72 25.09 -15.80
N GLN A 56 -13.98 25.71 -16.96
CA GLN A 56 -15.10 25.31 -17.84
C GLN A 56 -14.98 23.88 -18.35
N LEU A 57 -13.77 23.45 -18.73
CA LEU A 57 -13.53 22.08 -19.18
C LEU A 57 -13.68 21.09 -18.02
N ALA A 58 -13.22 21.43 -16.81
CA ALA A 58 -13.35 20.59 -15.61
C ALA A 58 -14.82 20.43 -15.18
N ASP A 59 -15.61 21.51 -15.23
CA ASP A 59 -17.06 21.47 -15.07
C ASP A 59 -17.73 20.54 -16.09
N ALA A 60 -17.30 20.63 -17.36
CA ALA A 60 -17.83 19.79 -18.43
C ALA A 60 -17.48 18.31 -18.26
N VAL A 61 -16.28 17.97 -17.76
CA VAL A 61 -15.91 16.59 -17.42
C VAL A 61 -16.88 16.02 -16.39
N LEU A 62 -17.20 16.79 -15.35
CA LEU A 62 -18.13 16.36 -14.31
C LEU A 62 -19.55 16.15 -14.83
N ALA A 63 -20.02 17.04 -15.71
CA ALA A 63 -21.38 17.00 -16.25
C ALA A 63 -21.58 15.99 -17.38
N SER A 64 -20.53 15.70 -18.17
CA SER A 64 -20.62 14.86 -19.36
C SER A 64 -20.80 13.38 -19.02
N ARG A 65 -21.62 12.67 -19.79
CA ARG A 65 -21.76 11.20 -19.68
C ARG A 65 -21.02 10.43 -20.76
N GLY A 66 -20.87 11.03 -21.94
CA GLY A 66 -20.36 10.37 -23.14
C GLY A 66 -18.93 10.74 -23.55
N HIS A 67 -18.44 11.91 -23.11
CA HIS A 67 -17.19 12.50 -23.63
C HIS A 67 -16.21 12.90 -22.51
N ARG A 68 -16.31 12.24 -21.35
CA ARG A 68 -15.53 12.60 -20.15
C ARG A 68 -14.05 12.45 -20.38
N VAL A 69 -13.63 11.40 -21.09
CA VAL A 69 -12.22 11.10 -21.32
C VAL A 69 -11.60 12.17 -22.22
N GLU A 70 -12.25 12.47 -23.35
CA GLU A 70 -11.77 13.47 -24.30
C GLU A 70 -11.70 14.86 -23.63
N LEU A 71 -12.74 15.25 -22.89
CA LEU A 71 -12.76 16.51 -22.15
C LEU A 71 -11.67 16.58 -21.08
N ALA A 72 -11.42 15.49 -20.35
CA ALA A 72 -10.37 15.44 -19.32
C ALA A 72 -8.97 15.59 -19.93
N GLU A 73 -8.71 14.93 -21.06
CA GLU A 73 -7.45 15.08 -21.79
C GLU A 73 -7.24 16.51 -22.29
N LEU A 74 -8.30 17.17 -22.78
CA LEU A 74 -8.23 18.57 -23.20
C LEU A 74 -7.99 19.50 -22.01
N ALA A 75 -8.70 19.30 -20.90
CA ALA A 75 -8.49 20.07 -19.66
C ALA A 75 -7.03 19.96 -19.20
N HIS A 76 -6.44 18.76 -19.26
CA HIS A 76 -5.04 18.55 -18.90
C HIS A 76 -4.08 19.29 -19.85
N ARG A 77 -4.29 19.24 -21.17
CA ARG A 77 -3.48 20.00 -22.15
C ARG A 77 -3.57 21.52 -21.94
N VAL A 78 -4.74 22.03 -21.59
CA VAL A 78 -4.89 23.46 -21.28
C VAL A 78 -4.19 23.78 -19.95
N LEU A 79 -4.28 22.92 -18.94
CA LEU A 79 -3.57 23.09 -17.67
C LEU A 79 -2.04 23.07 -17.84
N GLU A 80 -1.49 22.24 -18.73
CA GLU A 80 -0.07 22.28 -19.09
C GLU A 80 0.32 23.60 -19.76
N THR A 81 -0.55 24.13 -20.63
CA THR A 81 -0.35 25.43 -21.27
C THR A 81 -0.37 26.56 -20.23
N HIS A 82 -1.28 26.49 -19.27
CA HIS A 82 -1.34 27.39 -18.12
C HIS A 82 -0.07 27.34 -17.28
N ALA A 83 0.45 26.15 -16.95
CA ALA A 83 1.69 26.01 -16.20
C ALA A 83 2.89 26.66 -16.90
N ARG A 84 2.99 26.44 -18.22
CA ARG A 84 4.04 27.06 -19.05
C ARG A 84 3.89 28.58 -19.12
N ALA A 85 2.66 29.09 -19.21
CA ALA A 85 2.40 30.54 -19.17
C ALA A 85 2.83 31.13 -17.82
N CYS A 86 2.48 30.47 -16.71
CA CYS A 86 2.91 30.87 -15.36
C CYS A 86 4.43 30.89 -15.20
N ALA A 87 5.16 29.98 -15.85
CA ALA A 87 6.63 29.97 -15.80
C ALA A 87 7.25 31.19 -16.52
N VAL A 88 6.58 31.74 -17.54
CA VAL A 88 7.05 32.91 -18.30
C VAL A 88 6.58 34.23 -17.68
N ALA A 89 5.32 34.29 -17.25
CA ALA A 89 4.71 35.42 -16.56
C ALA A 89 4.13 34.97 -15.21
N PRO A 90 4.96 34.86 -14.16
CA PRO A 90 4.52 34.38 -12.86
C PRO A 90 3.41 35.26 -12.27
N PRO A 91 2.23 34.68 -11.95
CA PRO A 91 1.24 35.37 -11.14
C PRO A 91 1.71 35.49 -9.68
N ASP A 92 0.90 36.13 -8.83
CA ASP A 92 1.10 36.03 -7.37
C ASP A 92 1.11 34.55 -6.92
N PRO A 93 2.17 34.08 -6.25
CA PRO A 93 2.38 32.66 -5.94
C PRO A 93 1.31 32.10 -4.98
N VAL A 94 0.85 32.91 -4.03
CA VAL A 94 -0.18 32.50 -3.05
C VAL A 94 -1.54 32.41 -3.73
N ARG A 95 -1.89 33.36 -4.60
CA ARG A 95 -3.11 33.30 -5.42
C ARG A 95 -3.12 32.07 -6.33
N LEU A 96 -1.98 31.74 -6.95
CA LEU A 96 -1.85 30.56 -7.78
C LEU A 96 -2.04 29.27 -6.97
N ALA A 97 -1.39 29.17 -5.81
CA ALA A 97 -1.56 28.03 -4.90
C ALA A 97 -3.03 27.86 -4.47
N ASP A 98 -3.72 28.96 -4.13
CA ASP A 98 -5.15 28.93 -3.80
C ASP A 98 -6.01 28.46 -4.98
N TRP A 99 -5.72 28.93 -6.19
CA TRP A 99 -6.42 28.51 -7.40
C TRP A 99 -6.25 27.01 -7.67
N LEU A 100 -5.02 26.49 -7.60
CA LEU A 100 -4.74 25.05 -7.78
C LEU A 100 -5.47 24.20 -6.74
N LEU A 101 -5.45 24.61 -5.47
CA LEU A 101 -6.18 23.91 -4.41
C LEU A 101 -7.69 23.91 -4.67
N ARG A 102 -8.29 25.03 -5.08
CA ARG A 102 -9.72 25.08 -5.42
C ARG A 102 -10.04 24.17 -6.60
N LEU A 103 -9.25 24.24 -7.67
CA LEU A 103 -9.42 23.38 -8.85
C LEU A 103 -9.44 21.90 -8.47
N GLN A 104 -8.46 21.43 -7.68
CA GLN A 104 -8.38 20.02 -7.26
C GLN A 104 -9.51 19.62 -6.31
N MET A 105 -9.95 20.53 -5.45
CA MET A 105 -11.04 20.29 -4.50
C MET A 105 -12.41 20.19 -5.19
N ASP A 106 -12.66 21.07 -6.15
CA ASP A 106 -13.93 21.13 -6.87
C ASP A 106 -13.99 20.04 -7.96
N HIS A 107 -12.84 19.70 -8.55
CA HIS A 107 -12.69 18.76 -9.66
C HIS A 107 -11.64 17.67 -9.39
N PRO A 108 -11.86 16.77 -8.42
CA PRO A 108 -10.87 15.75 -8.05
C PRO A 108 -10.63 14.68 -9.14
N GLU A 109 -11.51 14.61 -10.14
CA GLU A 109 -11.41 13.67 -11.26
C GLU A 109 -10.47 14.15 -12.37
N ALA A 110 -10.57 15.41 -12.78
CA ALA A 110 -9.75 16.00 -13.83
C ALA A 110 -9.93 17.52 -13.86
N PRO A 111 -8.89 18.28 -14.28
CA PRO A 111 -7.57 17.79 -14.66
C PRO A 111 -6.69 17.44 -13.46
N GLU A 112 -5.74 16.52 -13.65
CA GLU A 112 -4.71 16.24 -12.65
C GLU A 112 -3.69 17.38 -12.61
N VAL A 113 -3.46 17.93 -11.42
CA VAL A 113 -2.45 18.98 -11.18
C VAL A 113 -1.12 18.33 -10.84
N SER A 114 -0.05 18.76 -11.51
CA SER A 114 1.33 18.42 -11.17
C SER A 114 2.06 19.65 -10.65
N LEU A 115 2.46 19.65 -9.37
CA LEU A 115 3.21 20.73 -8.72
C LEU A 115 4.58 20.94 -9.37
N ALA A 116 5.18 19.86 -9.90
CA ALA A 116 6.45 19.92 -10.62
C ALA A 116 6.43 20.94 -11.77
N MET A 117 5.32 21.03 -12.51
CA MET A 117 5.14 21.97 -13.62
C MET A 117 5.02 23.43 -13.16
N TYR A 118 4.70 23.67 -11.89
CA TYR A 118 4.52 25.00 -11.30
C TYR A 118 5.68 25.43 -10.40
N THR A 119 6.76 24.64 -10.29
CA THR A 119 7.91 24.91 -9.39
C THR A 119 8.35 26.38 -9.38
N THR A 120 8.61 26.96 -10.56
CA THR A 120 9.06 28.37 -10.68
C THR A 120 7.97 29.37 -10.28
N ALA A 121 6.72 29.11 -10.64
CA ALA A 121 5.62 30.04 -10.44
C ALA A 121 5.08 30.04 -9.01
N LEU A 122 5.07 28.88 -8.36
CA LEU A 122 4.66 28.75 -6.96
C LEU A 122 5.71 29.30 -6.01
N ASN A 123 7.00 29.14 -6.31
CA ASN A 123 8.11 29.46 -5.41
C ASN A 123 7.93 28.92 -3.98
N ASP A 124 8.79 29.32 -3.05
CA ASP A 124 8.72 28.84 -1.66
C ASP A 124 7.46 29.34 -0.94
N ASP A 125 7.01 30.57 -1.21
CA ASP A 125 5.86 31.19 -0.53
C ASP A 125 4.54 30.53 -0.96
N GLY A 126 4.35 30.30 -2.25
CA GLY A 126 3.15 29.64 -2.78
C GLY A 126 3.10 28.16 -2.39
N LEU A 127 4.25 27.47 -2.42
CA LEU A 127 4.32 26.08 -1.97
C LEU A 127 4.06 25.94 -0.46
N ALA A 128 4.60 26.85 0.37
CA ALA A 128 4.32 26.88 1.79
C ALA A 128 2.83 27.11 2.08
N TYR A 129 2.20 28.06 1.38
CA TYR A 129 0.75 28.28 1.48
C TYR A 129 -0.05 27.04 1.05
N TYR A 130 0.31 26.43 -0.09
CA TYR A 130 -0.33 25.21 -0.59
C TYR A 130 -0.29 24.10 0.47
N ARG A 131 0.90 23.85 1.02
CA ARG A 131 1.14 22.85 2.07
C ARG A 131 0.32 23.12 3.32
N ASP A 132 0.37 24.34 3.85
CA ASP A 132 -0.33 24.69 5.09
C ASP A 132 -1.84 24.48 4.97
N VAL A 133 -2.44 24.92 3.85
CA VAL A 133 -3.86 24.76 3.60
C VAL A 133 -4.24 23.30 3.38
N ALA A 134 -3.46 22.56 2.58
CA ALA A 134 -3.68 21.13 2.32
C ALA A 134 -3.64 20.30 3.62
N VAL A 135 -2.56 20.45 4.40
CA VAL A 135 -2.36 19.75 5.68
C VAL A 135 -3.44 20.13 6.69
N ALA A 136 -3.79 21.42 6.80
CA ALA A 136 -4.83 21.87 7.73
C ALA A 136 -6.23 21.31 7.40
N ARG A 137 -6.56 21.11 6.11
CA ARG A 137 -7.80 20.48 5.68
C ARG A 137 -7.76 18.97 5.85
N PHE A 138 -6.68 18.33 5.41
CA PHE A 138 -6.51 16.87 5.46
C PHE A 138 -6.51 16.35 6.91
N SER A 139 -5.83 17.06 7.82
CA SER A 139 -5.74 16.70 9.24
C SER A 139 -7.10 16.57 9.93
N ARG A 140 -8.14 17.25 9.42
CA ARG A 140 -9.52 17.22 9.95
C ARG A 140 -10.34 16.03 9.47
N LEU A 141 -9.89 15.29 8.46
CA LEU A 141 -10.59 14.10 8.00
C LEU A 141 -10.60 13.03 9.11
N PRO A 142 -11.71 12.31 9.33
CA PRO A 142 -11.67 11.20 10.30
C PRO A 142 -10.70 10.12 9.82
N VAL A 143 -10.00 9.49 10.74
CA VAL A 143 -9.26 8.25 10.46
C VAL A 143 -10.28 7.13 10.28
N ILE A 144 -10.09 6.28 9.27
CA ILE A 144 -10.87 5.05 9.12
C ILE A 144 -10.14 3.99 9.95
N GLU A 145 -10.77 3.52 11.02
CA GLU A 145 -10.15 2.59 11.95
C GLU A 145 -10.24 1.15 11.48
N PHE A 146 -9.42 0.27 12.07
CA PHE A 146 -9.37 -1.13 11.70
C PHE A 146 -10.75 -1.81 11.77
N GLY A 147 -11.14 -2.49 10.69
CA GLY A 147 -12.43 -3.17 10.58
C GLY A 147 -13.61 -2.27 10.19
N GLU A 148 -13.41 -0.95 10.08
CA GLU A 148 -14.40 -0.05 9.53
C GLU A 148 -14.44 -0.13 8.00
N THR A 149 -15.63 0.07 7.42
CA THR A 149 -15.76 0.26 5.98
C THR A 149 -15.50 1.73 5.66
N GLY A 150 -14.45 1.99 4.88
CA GLY A 150 -14.10 3.35 4.45
C GLY A 150 -15.24 4.04 3.71
N ARG A 151 -15.51 5.30 4.06
CA ARG A 151 -16.35 6.20 3.26
C ARG A 151 -15.45 7.19 2.53
N TYR A 152 -15.38 7.01 1.21
CA TYR A 152 -14.68 7.93 0.31
C TYR A 152 -15.70 8.82 -0.37
N ASP A 153 -16.01 9.93 0.30
CA ASP A 153 -16.72 11.02 -0.37
C ASP A 153 -15.78 11.80 -1.28
N ARG A 154 -16.38 12.66 -2.12
CA ARG A 154 -15.65 13.52 -3.07
C ARG A 154 -14.57 14.36 -2.37
N ASN A 155 -14.86 14.85 -1.16
CA ASN A 155 -13.94 15.72 -0.41
C ASN A 155 -12.72 14.95 0.13
N ARG A 156 -12.92 13.75 0.69
CA ARG A 156 -11.81 12.87 1.09
C ARG A 156 -10.95 12.52 -0.11
N TRP A 157 -11.57 12.18 -1.25
CA TRP A 157 -10.83 11.79 -2.43
C TRP A 157 -9.98 12.93 -3.00
N ALA A 158 -10.54 14.14 -3.11
CA ALA A 158 -9.81 15.35 -3.46
C ALA A 158 -8.58 15.58 -2.57
N LEU A 159 -8.80 15.53 -1.25
CA LEU A 159 -7.75 15.77 -0.26
C LEU A 159 -6.67 14.68 -0.25
N LEU A 160 -7.02 13.41 -0.52
CA LEU A 160 -6.05 12.35 -0.71
C LEU A 160 -5.13 12.65 -1.90
N ARG A 161 -5.70 12.98 -3.07
CA ARG A 161 -4.92 13.30 -4.27
C ARG A 161 -4.02 14.52 -4.09
N ILE A 162 -4.51 15.56 -3.43
CA ILE A 162 -3.73 16.77 -3.09
C ILE A 162 -2.52 16.40 -2.22
N MET A 163 -2.73 15.59 -1.18
CA MET A 163 -1.66 15.22 -0.25
C MET A 163 -0.68 14.20 -0.86
N GLU A 164 -1.15 13.31 -1.73
CA GLU A 164 -0.29 12.38 -2.49
C GLU A 164 0.64 13.16 -3.43
N GLU A 165 0.09 14.08 -4.23
CA GLU A 165 0.88 14.96 -5.11
C GLU A 165 1.88 15.80 -4.30
N LEU A 166 1.46 16.37 -3.17
CA LEU A 166 2.34 17.16 -2.32
C LEU A 166 3.47 16.31 -1.71
N ALA A 167 3.15 15.10 -1.23
CA ALA A 167 4.14 14.19 -0.65
C ALA A 167 5.15 13.71 -1.71
N GLU A 168 4.68 13.39 -2.91
CA GLU A 168 5.54 13.00 -4.04
C GLU A 168 6.44 14.15 -4.48
N TYR A 169 5.88 15.35 -4.69
CA TYR A 169 6.64 16.52 -5.13
C TYR A 169 7.69 16.96 -4.12
N THR A 170 7.40 16.86 -2.83
CA THR A 170 8.33 17.28 -1.75
C THR A 170 9.23 16.16 -1.24
N GLU A 171 9.05 14.93 -1.73
CA GLU A 171 9.68 13.71 -1.22
C GLU A 171 9.56 13.59 0.32
N ASP A 172 8.44 14.05 0.88
CA ASP A 172 8.24 14.19 2.31
C ASP A 172 7.56 12.94 2.89
N VAL A 173 8.38 12.14 3.58
CA VAL A 173 7.95 10.91 4.26
C VAL A 173 6.85 11.19 5.29
N ASP A 174 6.88 12.29 6.03
CA ASP A 174 5.86 12.60 7.04
C ASP A 174 4.49 12.90 6.39
N LEU A 175 4.48 13.53 5.21
CA LEU A 175 3.25 13.70 4.43
C LEU A 175 2.72 12.37 3.91
N GLN A 176 3.61 11.49 3.40
CA GLN A 176 3.22 10.15 2.97
C GLN A 176 2.61 9.34 4.12
N LEU A 177 3.22 9.40 5.31
CA LEU A 177 2.68 8.77 6.52
C LEU A 177 1.35 9.40 6.93
N MET A 178 1.17 10.71 6.82
CA MET A 178 -0.10 11.36 7.10
C MET A 178 -1.23 10.82 6.21
N VAL A 179 -0.95 10.61 4.91
CA VAL A 179 -1.90 10.00 3.97
C VAL A 179 -2.22 8.56 4.36
N LEU A 180 -1.21 7.71 4.49
CA LEU A 180 -1.37 6.29 4.78
C LEU A 180 -2.09 6.05 6.11
N THR A 181 -1.84 6.88 7.12
CA THR A 181 -2.46 6.75 8.44
C THR A 181 -3.90 7.26 8.49
N ARG A 182 -4.41 7.87 7.41
CA ARG A 182 -5.82 8.29 7.33
C ARG A 182 -6.78 7.14 7.05
N ASP A 183 -6.25 6.00 6.60
CA ASP A 183 -6.98 4.75 6.46
C ASP A 183 -6.19 3.58 7.07
N LEU A 184 -6.68 3.06 8.18
CA LEU A 184 -6.15 1.90 8.89
C LEU A 184 -7.14 0.73 8.88
N SER A 185 -8.09 0.72 7.94
CA SER A 185 -9.19 -0.25 7.86
C SER A 185 -8.76 -1.72 7.76
N SER A 186 -7.50 -1.98 7.40
CA SER A 186 -6.97 -3.33 7.19
C SER A 186 -5.53 -3.45 7.70
N GLY A 187 -5.11 -4.67 8.01
CA GLY A 187 -3.72 -4.95 8.41
C GLY A 187 -2.69 -4.56 7.36
N TRP A 188 -3.09 -4.51 6.08
CA TRP A 188 -2.21 -4.10 4.98
C TRP A 188 -1.84 -2.62 5.07
N HIS A 189 -2.72 -1.76 5.60
CA HIS A 189 -2.41 -0.34 5.79
C HIS A 189 -1.33 -0.14 6.86
N PHE A 190 -1.38 -0.90 7.97
CA PHE A 190 -0.29 -0.90 8.96
C PHE A 190 1.04 -1.34 8.35
N LEU A 191 1.00 -2.36 7.48
CA LEU A 191 2.19 -2.83 6.77
C LEU A 191 2.75 -1.73 5.86
N GLN A 192 1.91 -1.06 5.07
CA GLN A 192 2.33 0.03 4.19
C GLN A 192 3.02 1.15 4.96
N VAL A 193 2.45 1.56 6.11
CA VAL A 193 3.07 2.58 6.98
C VAL A 193 4.42 2.10 7.49
N ALA A 194 4.51 0.87 7.98
CA ALA A 194 5.77 0.29 8.47
C ALA A 194 6.84 0.17 7.36
N THR A 195 6.45 -0.18 6.13
CA THR A 195 7.35 -0.25 4.97
C THR A 195 7.93 1.12 4.63
N VAL A 196 7.09 2.15 4.54
CA VAL A 196 7.57 3.53 4.28
C VAL A 196 8.55 3.99 5.36
N LEU A 197 8.28 3.69 6.63
CA LEU A 197 9.18 4.02 7.74
C LEU A 197 10.50 3.25 7.66
N GLN A 198 10.46 1.95 7.32
CA GLN A 198 11.64 1.12 7.14
C GLN A 198 12.52 1.65 5.99
N ASP A 199 11.92 1.96 4.84
CA ASP A 199 12.63 2.49 3.66
C ASP A 199 13.25 3.86 3.96
N ALA A 200 12.61 4.67 4.81
CA ALA A 200 13.14 5.94 5.31
C ALA A 200 14.17 5.79 6.45
N GLY A 201 14.50 4.57 6.88
CA GLY A 201 15.44 4.29 7.98
C GLY A 201 14.91 4.62 9.38
N ARG A 202 13.60 4.84 9.55
CA ARG A 202 12.92 5.15 10.83
C ARG A 202 12.50 3.87 11.56
N SER A 203 13.50 3.09 11.94
CA SER A 203 13.37 1.72 12.46
C SER A 203 12.46 1.55 13.66
N ALA A 204 12.62 2.40 14.66
CA ALA A 204 11.84 2.31 15.90
C ALA A 204 10.34 2.49 15.59
N GLU A 205 10.01 3.48 14.77
CA GLU A 205 8.63 3.74 14.37
C GLU A 205 8.07 2.64 13.47
N ALA A 206 8.87 2.10 12.55
CA ALA A 206 8.46 0.96 11.72
C ALA A 206 8.05 -0.23 12.60
N LEU A 207 8.85 -0.57 13.61
CA LEU A 207 8.55 -1.66 14.55
C LEU A 207 7.33 -1.36 15.43
N GLU A 208 7.12 -0.11 15.86
CA GLU A 208 5.90 0.30 16.57
C GLU A 208 4.65 0.10 15.70
N TRP A 209 4.72 0.43 14.41
CA TRP A 209 3.63 0.22 13.47
C TRP A 209 3.39 -1.26 13.16
N VAL A 210 4.44 -2.08 13.08
CA VAL A 210 4.30 -3.54 13.02
C VAL A 210 3.52 -4.04 14.23
N GLU A 211 3.92 -3.65 15.44
CA GLU A 211 3.30 -4.10 16.68
C GLU A 211 1.81 -3.70 16.73
N ARG A 212 1.49 -2.46 16.31
CA ARG A 212 0.10 -2.00 16.16
C ARG A 212 -0.69 -2.86 15.16
N GLY A 213 -0.10 -3.16 14.00
CA GLY A 213 -0.73 -4.00 12.99
C GLY A 213 -0.97 -5.45 13.45
N LEU A 214 0.00 -6.04 14.16
CA LEU A 214 -0.14 -7.38 14.74
C LEU A 214 -1.25 -7.43 15.79
N ARG A 215 -1.32 -6.43 16.67
CA ARG A 215 -2.42 -6.31 17.64
C ARG A 215 -3.78 -6.15 16.97
N ALA A 216 -3.89 -5.27 15.97
CA ALA A 216 -5.15 -5.02 15.27
C ALA A 216 -5.64 -6.27 14.53
N THR A 217 -4.73 -6.97 13.85
CA THR A 217 -5.08 -8.16 13.06
C THR A 217 -5.29 -9.42 13.89
N GLY A 218 -4.73 -9.48 15.11
CA GLY A 218 -4.78 -10.67 15.96
C GLY A 218 -4.22 -11.90 15.25
N GLY A 219 -3.08 -11.77 14.57
CA GLY A 219 -2.41 -12.88 13.88
C GLY A 219 -2.99 -13.27 12.51
N ARG A 220 -4.00 -12.56 11.99
CA ARG A 220 -4.62 -12.85 10.68
C ARG A 220 -4.24 -11.84 9.59
N GLY A 221 -4.62 -12.13 8.35
CA GLY A 221 -4.42 -11.20 7.23
C GLY A 221 -2.94 -10.87 7.00
N ALA A 222 -2.58 -9.59 7.16
CA ALA A 222 -1.22 -9.10 6.92
C ALA A 222 -0.17 -9.52 7.97
N ALA A 223 -0.57 -10.23 9.04
CA ALA A 223 0.31 -10.58 10.17
C ALA A 223 1.63 -11.25 9.75
N ALA A 224 1.59 -12.20 8.81
CA ALA A 224 2.81 -12.86 8.33
C ALA A 224 3.81 -11.86 7.70
N ARG A 225 3.31 -10.91 6.90
CA ARG A 225 4.16 -9.88 6.27
C ARG A 225 4.65 -8.82 7.25
N LEU A 226 3.87 -8.53 8.29
CA LEU A 226 4.29 -7.67 9.40
C LEU A 226 5.44 -8.31 10.20
N ILE A 227 5.37 -9.63 10.44
CA ILE A 227 6.46 -10.39 11.06
C ILE A 227 7.71 -10.35 10.16
N ASP A 228 7.54 -10.55 8.86
CA ASP A 228 8.66 -10.48 7.90
C ASP A 228 9.40 -9.15 7.99
N LEU A 229 8.65 -8.05 7.91
CA LEU A 229 9.22 -6.71 7.98
C LEU A 229 10.00 -6.50 9.28
N ALA A 230 9.45 -6.93 10.43
CA ALA A 230 10.14 -6.77 11.71
C ALA A 230 11.34 -7.69 11.87
N VAL A 231 11.32 -8.91 11.33
CA VAL A 231 12.49 -9.79 11.31
C VAL A 231 13.60 -9.14 10.49
N ASP A 232 13.30 -8.68 9.27
CA ASP A 232 14.26 -7.99 8.41
C ASP A 232 14.83 -6.76 9.11
N GLU A 233 13.98 -5.99 9.81
CA GLU A 233 14.40 -4.79 10.52
C GLU A 233 15.29 -5.09 11.73
N TYR A 234 14.96 -6.10 12.54
CA TYR A 234 15.81 -6.53 13.65
C TYR A 234 17.15 -7.08 13.19
N LEU A 235 17.19 -7.80 12.06
CA LEU A 235 18.44 -8.27 11.47
C LEU A 235 19.29 -7.11 10.96
N ARG A 236 18.68 -6.10 10.34
CA ARG A 236 19.37 -4.87 9.91
C ARG A 236 19.96 -4.09 11.09
N MET A 237 19.30 -4.17 12.26
CA MET A 237 19.76 -3.58 13.52
C MET A 237 20.77 -4.45 14.30
N ASP A 238 21.20 -5.59 13.76
CA ASP A 238 22.07 -6.57 14.43
C ASP A 238 21.50 -7.09 15.77
N ALA A 239 20.19 -7.33 15.81
CA ALA A 239 19.46 -7.83 16.99
C ALA A 239 18.69 -9.15 16.70
N PRO A 240 19.37 -10.23 16.28
CA PRO A 240 18.74 -11.51 15.93
C PRO A 240 17.97 -12.17 17.09
N GLU A 241 18.35 -11.89 18.34
CA GLU A 241 17.64 -12.34 19.53
C GLU A 241 16.23 -11.73 19.64
N ARG A 242 16.05 -10.48 19.20
CA ARG A 242 14.74 -9.82 19.17
C ARG A 242 13.86 -10.37 18.06
N ALA A 243 14.44 -10.62 16.88
CA ALA A 243 13.74 -11.30 15.78
C ALA A 243 13.25 -12.69 16.21
N THR A 244 14.11 -13.43 16.92
CA THR A 244 13.80 -14.76 17.47
C THR A 244 12.67 -14.69 18.49
N ALA A 245 12.76 -13.75 19.44
CA ALA A 245 11.71 -13.55 20.45
C ALA A 245 10.36 -13.21 19.81
N LEU A 246 10.33 -12.29 18.83
CA LEU A 246 9.12 -11.93 18.09
C LEU A 246 8.49 -13.16 17.40
N CYS A 247 9.28 -13.91 16.64
CA CYS A 247 8.78 -15.10 15.94
C CYS A 247 8.27 -16.17 16.91
N ARG A 248 8.95 -16.37 18.04
CA ARG A 248 8.50 -17.28 19.09
C ARG A 248 7.15 -16.84 19.65
N ASP A 249 7.03 -15.59 20.06
CA ASP A 249 5.83 -15.08 20.70
C ASP A 249 4.64 -15.10 19.70
N ALA A 250 4.87 -14.72 18.44
CA ALA A 250 3.88 -14.84 17.37
C ALA A 250 3.43 -16.29 17.12
N PHE A 251 4.35 -17.26 17.19
CA PHE A 251 4.01 -18.68 17.05
C PHE A 251 3.18 -19.20 18.23
N LEU A 252 3.51 -18.78 19.44
CA LEU A 252 2.78 -19.17 20.65
C LEU A 252 1.36 -18.57 20.70
N ASP A 253 1.16 -17.40 20.09
CA ASP A 253 -0.16 -16.80 19.98
C ASP A 253 -0.99 -17.45 18.85
N HIS A 254 -0.38 -17.64 17.68
CA HIS A 254 -1.03 -18.18 16.48
C HIS A 254 -0.08 -19.13 15.74
N PRO A 255 -0.12 -20.44 16.06
CA PRO A 255 0.80 -21.38 15.46
C PRO A 255 0.67 -21.44 13.94
N SER A 256 1.79 -21.33 13.24
CA SER A 256 1.85 -21.43 11.79
C SER A 256 3.17 -22.03 11.33
N LEU A 257 3.12 -22.79 10.22
CA LEU A 257 4.32 -23.37 9.64
C LEU A 257 5.31 -22.29 9.15
N ASP A 258 4.80 -21.19 8.62
CA ASP A 258 5.61 -20.11 8.09
C ASP A 258 6.44 -19.43 9.19
N VAL A 259 5.81 -19.08 10.31
CA VAL A 259 6.51 -18.52 11.48
C VAL A 259 7.50 -19.53 12.07
N TYR A 260 7.14 -20.82 12.13
CA TYR A 260 8.09 -21.87 12.56
C TYR A 260 9.34 -21.92 11.67
N LEU A 261 9.17 -21.89 10.35
CA LEU A 261 10.28 -21.93 9.40
C LEU A 261 11.18 -20.69 9.50
N LYS A 262 10.60 -19.51 9.74
CA LYS A 262 11.35 -18.27 10.00
C LYS A 262 12.16 -18.38 11.28
N LEU A 263 11.51 -18.76 12.38
CA LEU A 263 12.17 -18.98 13.67
C LEU A 263 13.31 -19.98 13.55
N ARG A 264 13.07 -21.12 12.91
CA ARG A 264 14.09 -22.13 12.61
C ARG A 264 15.26 -21.52 11.85
N THR A 265 15.01 -20.75 10.80
CA THR A 265 16.09 -20.13 9.99
C THR A 265 16.97 -19.21 10.84
N LEU A 266 16.39 -18.48 11.79
CA LEU A 266 17.13 -17.59 12.69
C LEU A 266 18.01 -18.36 13.69
N VAL A 267 17.53 -19.48 14.22
CA VAL A 267 18.19 -20.14 15.36
C VAL A 267 18.75 -21.54 15.10
N VAL A 268 18.50 -22.18 13.95
CA VAL A 268 18.90 -23.58 13.70
C VAL A 268 20.41 -23.83 13.83
N HIS A 269 21.22 -22.79 13.62
CA HIS A 269 22.68 -22.84 13.76
C HIS A 269 23.17 -22.65 15.20
N THR A 270 22.26 -22.40 16.14
CA THR A 270 22.55 -22.13 17.54
C THR A 270 22.23 -23.36 18.42
N PRO A 271 22.90 -23.51 19.58
CA PRO A 271 22.56 -24.57 20.53
C PRO A 271 21.16 -24.41 21.16
N ASP A 272 20.51 -23.26 20.98
CA ASP A 272 19.20 -22.95 21.53
C ASP A 272 18.05 -23.55 20.70
N TRP A 273 18.33 -24.03 19.47
CA TRP A 273 17.30 -24.57 18.59
C TRP A 273 16.61 -25.83 19.14
N PRO A 274 17.31 -26.90 19.53
CA PRO A 274 16.65 -28.11 20.05
C PRO A 274 15.70 -27.85 21.24
N PRO A 275 16.10 -27.12 22.32
CA PRO A 275 15.18 -26.84 23.41
C PRO A 275 14.02 -25.93 23.00
N LEU A 276 14.25 -24.96 22.11
CA LEU A 276 13.18 -24.10 21.59
C LEU A 276 12.18 -24.91 20.76
N ARG A 277 12.64 -25.73 19.82
CA ARG A 277 11.80 -26.62 19.00
C ARG A 277 10.92 -27.50 19.88
N ALA A 278 11.50 -28.12 20.91
CA ALA A 278 10.76 -28.95 21.86
C ALA A 278 9.63 -28.16 22.54
N SER A 279 9.90 -26.92 22.99
CA SER A 279 8.88 -26.06 23.60
C SER A 279 7.75 -25.68 22.64
N LEU A 280 8.06 -25.36 21.38
CA LEU A 280 7.06 -25.00 20.36
C LEU A 280 6.16 -26.19 20.02
N LEU A 281 6.76 -27.37 19.86
CA LEU A 281 6.05 -28.61 19.60
C LEU A 281 5.17 -29.01 20.79
N GLN A 282 5.65 -28.83 22.02
CA GLN A 282 4.86 -29.07 23.22
C GLN A 282 3.65 -28.12 23.31
N HIS A 283 3.81 -26.86 22.92
CA HIS A 283 2.71 -25.90 22.86
C HIS A 283 1.62 -26.36 21.87
N LEU A 284 1.99 -26.81 20.66
CA LEU A 284 1.04 -27.36 19.68
C LEU A 284 0.27 -28.58 20.21
N VAL A 285 0.98 -29.50 20.90
CA VAL A 285 0.37 -30.68 21.52
C VAL A 285 -0.58 -30.28 22.64
N GLY A 286 -0.23 -29.25 23.43
CA GLY A 286 -1.05 -28.75 24.52
C GLY A 286 -2.32 -28.01 24.07
N ASP A 287 -2.24 -27.27 22.96
CA ASP A 287 -3.40 -26.65 22.31
C ASP A 287 -4.34 -27.74 21.78
N GLY A 288 -3.81 -28.68 20.99
CA GLY A 288 -4.57 -29.84 20.49
C GLY A 288 -5.73 -29.49 19.55
N SER A 289 -5.94 -28.22 19.20
CA SER A 289 -6.93 -27.84 18.19
C SER A 289 -6.62 -28.46 16.82
N PRO A 290 -7.62 -28.64 15.94
CA PRO A 290 -7.39 -29.17 14.60
C PRO A 290 -6.32 -28.40 13.81
N LEU A 291 -6.25 -27.08 14.00
CA LEU A 291 -5.23 -26.23 13.38
C LEU A 291 -3.84 -26.52 13.95
N ALA A 292 -3.70 -26.65 15.28
CA ALA A 292 -2.43 -26.99 15.90
C ALA A 292 -1.91 -28.38 15.46
N VAL A 293 -2.80 -29.37 15.35
CA VAL A 293 -2.47 -30.72 14.84
C VAL A 293 -2.01 -30.65 13.38
N GLU A 294 -2.67 -29.85 12.54
CA GLU A 294 -2.25 -29.64 11.15
C GLU A 294 -0.85 -29.02 11.05
N VAL A 295 -0.58 -27.97 11.84
CA VAL A 295 0.74 -27.32 11.89
C VAL A 295 1.81 -28.30 12.37
N TYR A 296 1.51 -29.08 13.42
CA TYR A 296 2.40 -30.11 13.95
C TYR A 296 2.77 -31.15 12.89
N ARG A 297 1.77 -31.66 12.15
CA ARG A 297 1.96 -32.60 11.04
C ARG A 297 2.91 -32.03 9.98
N ARG A 298 2.69 -30.77 9.56
CA ARG A 298 3.51 -30.12 8.54
C ARG A 298 4.94 -29.89 9.03
N ILE A 299 5.14 -29.58 10.31
CA ILE A 299 6.49 -29.46 10.90
C ILE A 299 7.22 -30.80 10.85
N ILE A 300 6.55 -31.90 11.21
CA ILE A 300 7.13 -33.25 11.12
C ILE A 300 7.59 -33.56 9.69
N GLU A 301 6.73 -33.34 8.69
CA GLU A 301 7.08 -33.58 7.28
C GLU A 301 8.31 -32.77 6.84
N VAL A 302 8.39 -31.51 7.29
CA VAL A 302 9.47 -30.59 6.98
C VAL A 302 10.80 -31.02 7.61
N GLU A 303 10.80 -31.49 8.86
CA GLU A 303 12.01 -31.99 9.52
C GLU A 303 12.41 -33.37 9.00
N LEU A 304 11.45 -34.25 8.68
CA LEU A 304 11.70 -35.54 8.03
C LEU A 304 12.42 -35.39 6.69
N ALA A 305 12.02 -34.41 5.88
CA ALA A 305 12.61 -34.17 4.57
C ALA A 305 14.09 -33.71 4.62
N ARG A 306 14.57 -33.21 5.76
CA ARG A 306 15.91 -32.59 5.89
C ARG A 306 16.96 -33.48 6.54
N ARG A 307 16.65 -34.76 6.79
CA ARG A 307 17.42 -35.66 7.68
C ARG A 307 18.94 -35.70 7.46
N GLY A 308 19.64 -35.61 8.60
CA GLY A 308 20.86 -36.34 8.96
C GLY A 308 20.58 -37.34 10.10
N SER A 309 21.45 -38.34 10.32
CA SER A 309 21.17 -39.55 11.13
C SER A 309 21.02 -39.39 12.65
N ALA A 310 21.14 -38.17 13.21
CA ALA A 310 21.24 -37.95 14.67
C ALA A 310 19.90 -37.68 15.38
N GLU A 311 18.78 -37.48 14.67
CA GLU A 311 17.48 -37.07 15.26
C GLU A 311 16.39 -38.16 15.22
N GLY A 312 16.80 -39.44 15.09
CA GLY A 312 15.87 -40.56 14.87
C GLY A 312 14.85 -40.77 15.99
N ASP A 313 15.30 -40.83 17.24
CA ASP A 313 14.41 -41.07 18.39
C ASP A 313 13.46 -39.88 18.68
N GLU A 314 13.91 -38.64 18.47
CA GLU A 314 13.04 -37.46 18.62
C GLU A 314 11.89 -37.49 17.61
N MET A 315 12.20 -37.85 16.36
CA MET A 315 11.21 -37.95 15.30
C MET A 315 10.15 -39.01 15.57
N ILE A 316 10.56 -40.19 16.07
CA ILE A 316 9.62 -41.23 16.51
C ILE A 316 8.73 -40.69 17.62
N GLY A 317 9.30 -40.00 18.61
CA GLY A 317 8.52 -39.38 19.69
C GLY A 317 7.46 -38.41 19.16
N TRP A 318 7.77 -37.62 18.14
CA TRP A 318 6.79 -36.71 17.54
C TRP A 318 5.67 -37.46 16.80
N LEU A 319 6.00 -38.54 16.07
CA LEU A 319 5.00 -39.37 15.41
C LEU A 319 4.08 -40.09 16.41
N GLU A 320 4.62 -40.56 17.55
CA GLU A 320 3.82 -41.12 18.63
C GLU A 320 2.84 -40.08 19.22
N ARG A 321 3.30 -38.84 19.43
CA ARG A 321 2.42 -37.74 19.87
C ARG A 321 1.35 -37.40 18.84
N LEU A 322 1.70 -37.38 17.56
CA LEU A 322 0.71 -37.15 16.51
C LEU A 322 -0.34 -38.28 16.46
N ARG A 323 0.06 -39.54 16.70
CA ARG A 323 -0.89 -40.66 16.83
C ARG A 323 -1.88 -40.47 17.98
N GLU A 324 -1.41 -39.95 19.12
CA GLU A 324 -2.28 -39.65 20.27
C GLU A 324 -3.28 -38.53 19.94
N LEU A 325 -2.87 -37.51 19.17
CA LEU A 325 -3.70 -36.36 18.81
C LEU A 325 -4.74 -36.65 17.72
N GLN A 326 -4.46 -37.56 16.78
CA GLN A 326 -5.36 -37.89 15.66
C GLN A 326 -5.42 -39.41 15.37
N PRO A 327 -5.90 -40.23 16.32
CA PRO A 327 -5.83 -41.69 16.22
C PRO A 327 -6.53 -42.24 14.97
N ASP A 328 -7.66 -41.65 14.58
CA ASP A 328 -8.48 -42.13 13.45
C ASP A 328 -7.84 -41.85 12.09
N ALA A 329 -7.06 -40.76 11.97
CA ALA A 329 -6.43 -40.33 10.71
C ALA A 329 -4.93 -40.68 10.64
N PHE A 330 -4.34 -41.15 11.73
CA PHE A 330 -2.90 -41.40 11.82
C PHE A 330 -2.43 -42.53 10.90
N GLY A 331 -3.23 -43.59 10.72
CA GLY A 331 -2.88 -44.72 9.85
C GLY A 331 -2.61 -44.29 8.41
N ASP A 332 -3.57 -43.57 7.81
CA ASP A 332 -3.45 -43.05 6.45
C ASP A 332 -2.27 -42.07 6.29
N TYR A 333 -2.07 -41.21 7.30
CA TYR A 333 -0.92 -40.29 7.33
C TYR A 333 0.41 -41.04 7.34
N LEU A 334 0.53 -42.06 8.19
CA LEU A 334 1.75 -42.83 8.36
C LEU A 334 2.09 -43.65 7.11
N ASP A 335 1.08 -44.23 6.45
CA ASP A 335 1.26 -44.89 5.16
C ASP A 335 1.75 -43.91 4.08
N HIS A 336 1.22 -42.68 4.06
CA HIS A 336 1.71 -41.63 3.17
C HIS A 336 3.19 -41.30 3.41
N ILE A 337 3.62 -41.18 4.67
CA ILE A 337 5.02 -40.96 5.04
C ILE A 337 5.89 -42.13 4.58
N LYS A 338 5.50 -43.38 4.85
CA LYS A 338 6.24 -44.58 4.44
C LYS A 338 6.43 -44.65 2.92
N LEU A 339 5.38 -44.35 2.15
CA LEU A 339 5.43 -44.33 0.68
C LEU A 339 6.40 -43.26 0.16
N ARG A 340 6.36 -42.05 0.73
CA ARG A 340 7.22 -40.94 0.31
C ARG A 340 8.70 -41.18 0.64
N HIS A 341 8.98 -41.94 1.70
CA HIS A 341 10.33 -42.22 2.18
C HIS A 341 10.78 -43.67 1.95
N ILE A 342 10.28 -44.33 0.90
CA ILE A 342 10.56 -45.75 0.61
C ILE A 342 12.05 -46.08 0.46
N ALA A 343 12.87 -45.10 0.10
CA ALA A 343 14.33 -45.25 -0.04
C ALA A 343 15.09 -45.13 1.30
N ASP A 344 14.47 -44.60 2.35
CA ASP A 344 15.06 -44.44 3.68
C ASP A 344 14.80 -45.68 4.55
N ARG A 345 15.60 -46.74 4.31
CA ARG A 345 15.47 -48.02 5.02
C ARG A 345 15.62 -47.89 6.53
N GLN A 346 16.50 -46.99 6.99
CA GLN A 346 16.73 -46.77 8.41
C GLN A 346 15.48 -46.20 9.08
N LEU A 347 14.83 -45.20 8.46
CA LEU A 347 13.56 -44.68 8.94
C LEU A 347 12.48 -45.76 9.01
N LEU A 348 12.34 -46.57 7.96
CA LEU A 348 11.33 -47.64 7.92
C LEU A 348 11.58 -48.72 8.99
N ASP A 349 12.83 -49.08 9.23
CA ASP A 349 13.22 -50.03 10.28
C ASP A 349 12.95 -49.45 11.68
N ASP A 350 13.22 -48.16 11.90
CA ASP A 350 12.93 -47.46 13.15
C ASP A 350 11.42 -47.40 13.45
N LEU A 351 10.62 -47.05 12.44
CA LEU A 351 9.16 -47.03 12.55
C LEU A 351 8.62 -48.42 12.90
N THR A 352 9.04 -49.44 12.14
CA THR A 352 8.60 -50.83 12.35
C THR A 352 8.95 -51.34 13.75
N ARG A 353 10.16 -51.06 14.25
CA ARG A 353 10.60 -51.46 15.60
C ARG A 353 9.75 -50.85 16.72
N ARG A 354 9.15 -49.68 16.49
CA ARG A 354 8.37 -48.92 17.47
C ARG A 354 6.85 -49.08 17.28
N GLY A 355 6.42 -49.94 16.36
CA GLY A 355 5.00 -50.17 16.07
C GLY A 355 4.34 -48.98 15.37
N LEU A 356 5.12 -48.24 14.58
CA LEU A 356 4.69 -47.19 13.67
C LEU A 356 4.87 -47.62 12.21
#